data_AF-A0A5N6WEJ5-F1
#
_entry.id   AF-A0A5N6WEJ5-F1
#
_cell.length_a   1.000
_cell.length_b   1.000
_cell.length_c   1.000
_cell.angle_alpha   90.00
_cell.angle_beta   90.00
_cell.angle_gamma   90.00
#
_symmetry.space_group_name_H-M   'P 1'
#
loop_
_entity.id
_entity.type
_entity.pdbx_description
1 polymer ?
#
loop_
_entity_poly.entity_id
_entity_poly.type
_entity_poly.pdbx_seq_one_letter_code
_entity_poly.pdbx_strand_id
1 'polypeptide(L)'
;MGARKPTYLATPEWTSLPWKGWKKAPKQHLLDLMLEIPALLQMIDSVHSASDLSQKSKMLSRVCDVYLSLHRRLQTWYEAYQSDYPSKIQWEQPSRFHTVNAIPPESVPSTCIYFSDFESGHIHLLYWTSHVLLFSNLGMLYLSCLTSTAEESQSPFPPFPCNVQEMHDMAVNIARSVEYFLQPKTVALGACVISFPTTVAFGYFEYFNLPECDWFHQIFAYTRKFGVDVGGFLDAMPSETNLYFVTC
;
A
#
# COMPACT_ATOMS: atom_id res chain seq x y z
N MET A 1 -1.15 -8.43 -8.24
CA MET A 1 -1.98 -7.29 -7.81
C MET A 1 -2.53 -6.51 -8.99
N GLY A 2 -1.71 -6.26 -10.02
CA GLY A 2 -2.13 -5.51 -11.19
C GLY A 2 -3.43 -5.99 -11.88
N ALA A 3 -3.59 -7.28 -12.13
CA ALA A 3 -4.81 -7.76 -12.81
C ALA A 3 -6.10 -7.65 -11.98
N ARG A 4 -6.05 -7.25 -10.70
CA ARG A 4 -7.19 -7.22 -9.75
C ARG A 4 -8.04 -8.49 -9.78
N LYS A 5 -7.37 -9.63 -9.98
CA LYS A 5 -7.98 -10.96 -10.06
C LYS A 5 -7.32 -11.89 -9.05
N PRO A 6 -8.09 -12.79 -8.40
CA PRO A 6 -7.55 -13.84 -7.56
C PRO A 6 -6.46 -14.62 -8.31
N THR A 7 -5.43 -15.02 -7.58
CA THR A 7 -4.35 -15.85 -8.10
C THR A 7 -4.41 -17.22 -7.46
N TYR A 8 -4.05 -18.26 -8.22
CA TYR A 8 -3.93 -19.61 -7.69
C TYR A 8 -2.89 -19.70 -6.54
N LEU A 9 -1.93 -18.75 -6.48
CA LEU A 9 -0.97 -18.68 -5.39
C LEU A 9 -1.60 -18.39 -4.03
N ALA A 10 -2.84 -17.87 -3.99
CA ALA A 10 -3.57 -17.63 -2.75
C ALA A 10 -4.23 -18.90 -2.18
N THR A 11 -4.23 -20.02 -2.92
CA THR A 11 -4.94 -21.24 -2.51
C THR A 11 -4.12 -22.05 -1.50
N PRO A 12 -4.78 -22.91 -0.69
CA PRO A 12 -4.10 -23.72 0.34
C PRO A 12 -2.94 -24.57 -0.20
N GLU A 13 -2.99 -24.98 -1.46
CA GLU A 13 -1.95 -25.75 -2.15
C GLU A 13 -0.60 -25.01 -2.20
N TRP A 14 -0.62 -23.68 -2.10
CA TRP A 14 0.57 -22.83 -2.13
C TRP A 14 0.84 -22.17 -0.76
N THR A 15 -0.22 -21.78 -0.07
CA THR A 15 -0.12 -21.03 1.20
C THR A 15 -0.06 -21.94 2.43
N SER A 16 -0.39 -23.23 2.35
CA SER A 16 -0.43 -24.10 3.55
C SER A 16 0.20 -25.47 3.36
N LEU A 17 -0.15 -26.19 2.28
CA LEU A 17 0.31 -27.56 2.06
C LEU A 17 1.84 -27.71 2.00
N PRO A 18 2.60 -26.81 1.35
CA PRO A 18 4.07 -26.92 1.29
C PRO A 18 4.75 -26.71 2.65
N TRP A 19 4.01 -26.15 3.61
CA TRP A 19 4.54 -25.72 4.91
C TRP A 19 4.07 -26.61 6.05
N LYS A 20 3.43 -27.75 5.75
CA LYS A 20 3.06 -28.73 6.77
C LYS A 20 4.32 -29.20 7.52
N GLY A 21 4.36 -28.91 8.81
CA GLY A 21 5.48 -29.26 9.70
C GLY A 21 6.61 -28.22 9.78
N TRP A 22 6.50 -27.08 9.09
CA TRP A 22 7.54 -26.04 9.07
C TRP A 22 6.96 -24.66 9.43
N LYS A 23 7.69 -23.86 10.22
CA LYS A 23 7.34 -22.46 10.50
C LYS A 23 7.73 -21.61 9.28
N LYS A 24 6.76 -20.89 8.69
CA LYS A 24 7.05 -19.93 7.61
C LYS A 24 7.91 -18.77 8.11
N ALA A 25 8.77 -18.25 7.24
CA ALA A 25 9.43 -16.98 7.51
C ALA A 25 8.37 -15.84 7.58
N PRO A 26 8.59 -14.80 8.40
CA PRO A 26 7.60 -13.73 8.59
C PRO A 26 7.16 -13.08 7.28
N LYS A 27 8.12 -12.78 6.39
CA LYS A 27 7.86 -12.21 5.08
C LYS A 27 6.99 -13.10 4.19
N GLN A 28 7.17 -14.42 4.24
CA GLN A 28 6.36 -15.35 3.46
C GLN A 28 4.92 -15.34 3.94
N HIS A 29 4.70 -15.32 5.26
CA HIS A 29 3.36 -15.23 5.82
C HIS A 29 2.68 -13.90 5.47
N LEU A 30 3.40 -12.78 5.50
CA LEU A 30 2.86 -11.49 5.03
C LEU A 30 2.46 -11.56 3.56
N LEU A 31 3.30 -12.15 2.70
CA LEU A 31 2.98 -12.31 1.29
C LEU A 31 1.71 -13.16 1.08
N ASP A 32 1.49 -14.22 1.87
CA ASP A 32 0.25 -15.00 1.80
C ASP A 32 -0.99 -14.13 2.07
N LEU A 33 -0.93 -13.26 3.08
CA LEU A 33 -2.01 -12.31 3.38
C LEU A 33 -2.21 -11.32 2.22
N MET A 34 -1.12 -10.82 1.64
CA MET A 34 -1.19 -9.91 0.49
C MET A 34 -1.75 -10.58 -0.77
N LEU A 35 -1.64 -11.90 -0.92
CA LEU A 35 -2.22 -12.64 -2.05
C LEU A 35 -3.75 -12.66 -2.04
N GLU A 36 -4.39 -12.30 -0.92
CA GLU A 36 -5.85 -12.14 -0.82
C GLU A 36 -6.35 -10.79 -1.36
N ILE A 37 -5.48 -9.76 -1.38
CA ILE A 37 -5.83 -8.40 -1.82
C ILE A 37 -6.45 -8.38 -3.23
N PRO A 38 -5.91 -9.08 -4.25
CA PRO A 38 -6.51 -9.08 -5.59
C PRO A 38 -7.96 -9.57 -5.64
N ALA A 39 -8.33 -10.53 -4.78
CA ALA A 39 -9.71 -11.00 -4.72
C ALA A 39 -10.64 -9.95 -4.11
N LEU A 40 -10.17 -9.21 -3.10
CA LEU A 40 -10.90 -8.09 -2.53
C LEU A 40 -11.05 -6.93 -3.52
N LEU A 41 -10.00 -6.61 -4.28
CA LEU A 41 -10.08 -5.62 -5.36
C LEU A 41 -11.10 -6.03 -6.43
N GLN A 42 -11.16 -7.30 -6.82
CA GLN A 42 -12.19 -7.80 -7.73
C GLN A 42 -13.61 -7.60 -7.19
N MET A 43 -13.83 -7.82 -5.89
CA MET A 43 -15.12 -7.59 -5.27
C MET A 43 -15.49 -6.09 -5.31
N ILE A 44 -14.53 -5.20 -5.04
CA ILE A 44 -14.71 -3.74 -5.17
C ILE A 44 -15.13 -3.35 -6.59
N ASP A 45 -14.49 -3.92 -7.62
CA ASP A 45 -14.82 -3.66 -9.03
C ASP A 45 -16.23 -4.15 -9.37
N SER A 46 -16.65 -5.26 -8.76
CA SER A 46 -18.00 -5.80 -8.90
C SER A 46 -19.05 -4.88 -8.27
N VAL A 47 -18.74 -4.20 -7.15
CA VAL A 47 -19.64 -3.19 -6.55
C VAL A 47 -19.78 -1.98 -7.47
N HIS A 48 -18.70 -1.51 -8.09
CA HIS A 48 -18.74 -0.41 -9.05
C HIS A 48 -19.63 -0.72 -10.26
N SER A 49 -19.61 -1.98 -10.72
CA SER A 49 -20.38 -2.43 -11.88
C SER A 49 -21.86 -2.68 -11.59
N ALA A 50 -22.28 -2.71 -10.32
CA ALA A 50 -23.66 -2.98 -9.94
C ALA A 50 -24.55 -1.74 -10.16
N SER A 51 -25.63 -1.91 -10.92
CA SER A 51 -26.59 -0.84 -11.22
C SER A 51 -27.70 -0.70 -10.17
N ASP A 52 -28.07 -1.79 -9.49
CA ASP A 52 -29.12 -1.78 -8.47
C ASP A 52 -28.57 -1.38 -7.09
N LEU A 53 -29.23 -0.41 -6.44
CA LEU A 53 -28.80 0.14 -5.14
C LEU A 53 -28.85 -0.91 -4.01
N SER A 54 -29.87 -1.79 -4.00
CA SER A 54 -29.99 -2.83 -2.97
C SER A 54 -28.88 -3.88 -3.11
N GLN A 55 -28.60 -4.31 -4.33
CA GLN A 55 -27.50 -5.21 -4.66
C GLN A 55 -26.15 -4.55 -4.31
N LYS A 56 -25.94 -3.28 -4.69
CA LYS A 56 -24.71 -2.53 -4.40
C LYS A 56 -24.46 -2.44 -2.89
N SER A 57 -25.49 -2.13 -2.10
CA SER A 57 -25.39 -2.11 -0.63
C SER A 57 -25.02 -3.47 -0.04
N LYS A 58 -25.68 -4.55 -0.46
CA LYS A 58 -25.34 -5.92 0.00
C LYS A 58 -23.92 -6.32 -0.35
N MET A 59 -23.48 -6.02 -1.57
CA MET A 59 -22.11 -6.31 -2.01
C MET A 59 -21.07 -5.46 -1.27
N LEU A 60 -21.37 -4.19 -1.01
CA LEU A 60 -20.52 -3.31 -0.22
C LEU A 60 -20.38 -3.81 1.23
N SER A 61 -21.47 -4.28 1.85
CA SER A 61 -21.41 -4.91 3.18
C SER A 61 -20.44 -6.09 3.19
N ARG A 62 -20.54 -6.97 2.19
CA ARG A 62 -19.61 -8.12 2.05
C ARG A 62 -18.16 -7.67 1.86
N VAL A 63 -17.92 -6.63 1.06
CA VAL A 63 -16.58 -6.04 0.88
C VAL A 63 -16.04 -5.55 2.22
N CYS A 64 -16.85 -4.86 3.02
CA CYS A 64 -16.46 -4.38 4.34
C CYS A 64 -16.10 -5.54 5.30
N ASP A 65 -16.89 -6.61 5.31
CA ASP A 65 -16.63 -7.78 6.14
C ASP A 65 -15.29 -8.45 5.78
N VAL A 66 -15.02 -8.63 4.49
CA VAL A 66 -13.76 -9.21 4.02
C VAL A 66 -12.58 -8.28 4.30
N TYR A 67 -12.74 -6.98 4.05
CA TYR A 67 -11.74 -5.96 4.39
C TYR A 67 -11.39 -6.01 5.87
N LEU A 68 -12.38 -5.95 6.76
CA LEU A 68 -12.18 -5.96 8.22
C LEU A 68 -11.49 -7.24 8.70
N SER A 69 -11.84 -8.39 8.10
CA SER A 69 -11.19 -9.66 8.40
C SER A 69 -9.72 -9.66 7.99
N LEU A 70 -9.41 -9.22 6.77
CA LEU A 70 -8.03 -9.16 6.27
C LEU A 70 -7.19 -8.12 7.03
N HIS A 71 -7.75 -6.94 7.28
CA HIS A 71 -7.12 -5.87 8.07
C HIS A 71 -6.75 -6.37 9.47
N ARG A 72 -7.67 -7.03 10.18
CA ARG A 72 -7.39 -7.60 11.50
C ARG A 72 -6.27 -8.64 11.45
N ARG A 73 -6.28 -9.51 10.45
CA ARG A 73 -5.24 -10.55 10.29
C ARG A 73 -3.87 -9.95 9.99
N LEU A 74 -3.80 -8.91 9.18
CA LEU A 74 -2.57 -8.13 8.93
C LEU A 74 -2.07 -7.48 10.22
N GLN A 75 -2.95 -6.83 10.98
CA GLN A 75 -2.61 -6.19 12.25
C GLN A 75 -2.10 -7.21 13.28
N THR A 76 -2.84 -8.30 13.52
CA THR A 76 -2.43 -9.37 14.44
C THR A 76 -1.09 -9.99 14.01
N TRP A 77 -0.88 -10.18 12.71
CA TRP A 77 0.38 -10.66 12.18
C TRP A 77 1.53 -9.67 12.48
N TYR A 78 1.31 -8.37 12.32
CA TYR A 78 2.32 -7.35 12.53
C TYR A 78 2.67 -7.16 14.01
N GLU A 79 1.67 -7.19 14.89
CA GLU A 79 1.86 -7.21 16.35
C GLU A 79 2.70 -8.42 16.78
N ALA A 80 2.39 -9.60 16.25
CA ALA A 80 3.17 -10.82 16.49
C ALA A 80 4.60 -10.71 15.93
N TYR A 81 4.78 -10.13 14.74
CA TYR A 81 6.11 -9.88 14.17
C TYR A 81 6.94 -8.95 15.05
N GLN A 82 6.37 -7.86 15.55
CA GLN A 82 7.08 -6.94 16.45
C GLN A 82 7.43 -7.60 17.79
N SER A 83 6.54 -8.45 18.31
CA SER A 83 6.76 -9.19 19.56
C SER A 83 7.84 -10.27 19.42
N ASP A 84 7.79 -11.08 18.35
CA ASP A 84 8.74 -12.16 18.07
C ASP A 84 10.13 -11.61 17.70
N TYR A 85 10.20 -10.41 17.11
CA TYR A 85 11.42 -9.82 16.56
C TYR A 85 11.65 -8.37 17.03
N PRO A 86 11.86 -8.12 18.34
CA PRO A 86 11.98 -6.76 18.87
C PRO A 86 13.19 -5.99 18.32
N SER A 87 14.25 -6.69 17.89
CA SER A 87 15.43 -6.07 17.24
C SER A 87 15.18 -5.65 15.78
N LYS A 88 14.01 -5.97 15.22
CA LYS A 88 13.61 -5.66 13.83
C LYS A 88 12.59 -4.53 13.74
N ILE A 89 12.34 -3.85 14.86
CA ILE A 89 11.49 -2.67 14.92
C ILE A 89 12.24 -1.49 14.28
N GLN A 90 11.47 -0.62 13.62
CA GLN A 90 11.97 0.59 13.00
C GLN A 90 12.36 1.65 14.05
N TRP A 91 13.23 2.58 13.67
CA TRP A 91 13.45 3.80 14.45
C TRP A 91 13.61 5.02 13.54
N GLU A 92 13.47 6.21 14.12
CA GLU A 92 13.56 7.47 13.38
C GLU A 92 14.95 8.10 13.51
N GLN A 93 15.42 8.74 12.44
CA GLN A 93 16.62 9.59 12.43
C GLN A 93 16.40 10.84 11.58
N PRO A 94 17.15 11.94 11.80
CA PRO A 94 17.09 13.10 10.92
C PRO A 94 17.42 12.73 9.46
N SER A 95 16.59 13.20 8.51
CA SER A 95 16.86 13.01 7.09
C SER A 95 18.12 13.77 6.68
N ARG A 96 18.99 13.12 5.90
CA ARG A 96 20.19 13.72 5.31
C ARG A 96 20.08 13.88 3.80
N PHE A 97 18.98 13.40 3.20
CA PHE A 97 18.80 13.41 1.76
C PHE A 97 18.84 14.81 1.15
N HIS A 98 18.22 15.79 1.82
CA HIS A 98 18.20 17.19 1.36
C HIS A 98 19.62 17.80 1.33
N THR A 99 20.44 17.53 2.36
CA THR A 99 21.82 18.05 2.44
C THR A 99 22.73 17.40 1.39
N VAL A 100 22.60 16.09 1.19
CA VAL A 100 23.45 15.33 0.26
C VAL A 100 23.11 15.65 -1.20
N ASN A 101 21.84 15.90 -1.50
CA ASN A 101 21.37 16.09 -2.88
C ASN A 101 21.05 17.56 -3.24
N ALA A 102 21.31 18.51 -2.33
CA ALA A 102 21.01 19.94 -2.50
C ALA A 102 19.54 20.21 -2.89
N ILE A 103 18.62 19.55 -2.20
CA ILE A 103 17.15 19.68 -2.39
C ILE A 103 16.60 20.66 -1.35
N PRO A 104 15.58 21.48 -1.69
CA PRO A 104 14.93 22.35 -0.71
C PRO A 104 14.42 21.57 0.51
N PRO A 105 14.72 22.00 1.75
CA PRO A 105 14.32 21.27 2.97
C PRO A 105 12.82 21.07 3.11
N GLU A 106 12.01 21.98 2.58
CA GLU A 106 10.55 21.93 2.58
C GLU A 106 9.96 20.79 1.75
N SER A 107 10.73 20.25 0.79
CA SER A 107 10.30 19.17 -0.11
C SER A 107 10.74 17.78 0.36
N VAL A 108 11.31 17.67 1.56
CA VAL A 108 11.85 16.42 2.11
C VAL A 108 11.32 16.20 3.53
N PRO A 109 10.97 14.96 3.91
CA PRO A 109 10.64 14.66 5.29
C PRO A 109 11.77 15.08 6.24
N SER A 110 11.43 15.74 7.35
CA SER A 110 12.41 16.16 8.37
C SER A 110 13.17 14.97 8.99
N THR A 111 12.54 13.79 8.95
CA THR A 111 13.02 12.56 9.56
C THR A 111 12.77 11.39 8.62
N CYS A 112 13.70 10.43 8.65
CA CYS A 112 13.67 9.18 7.91
C CYS A 112 13.51 8.01 8.88
N ILE A 113 12.82 6.96 8.42
CA ILE A 113 12.69 5.69 9.13
C ILE A 113 13.82 4.76 8.71
N TYR A 114 14.50 4.19 9.70
CA TYR A 114 15.59 3.25 9.55
C TYR A 114 15.23 1.87 10.09
N PHE A 115 15.92 0.87 9.56
CA PHE A 115 15.72 -0.55 9.90
C PHE A 115 17.04 -1.22 10.21
N SER A 116 16.99 -2.26 11.06
CA SER A 116 18.19 -2.99 11.48
C SER A 116 18.83 -3.78 10.34
N ASP A 117 18.03 -4.15 9.34
CA ASP A 117 18.48 -4.74 8.10
C ASP A 117 17.47 -4.52 6.96
N PHE A 118 17.93 -4.80 5.75
CA PHE A 118 17.18 -4.59 4.51
C PHE A 118 15.92 -5.46 4.41
N GLU A 119 15.94 -6.69 4.92
CA GLU A 119 14.78 -7.58 4.87
C GLU A 119 13.69 -7.08 5.82
N SER A 120 14.05 -6.69 7.03
CA SER A 120 13.13 -6.12 8.01
C SER A 120 12.47 -4.86 7.47
N GLY A 121 13.24 -3.96 6.84
CA GLY A 121 12.67 -2.78 6.18
C GLY A 121 11.68 -3.13 5.07
N HIS A 122 12.00 -4.13 4.25
CA HIS A 122 11.10 -4.56 3.19
C HIS A 122 9.80 -5.17 3.75
N ILE A 123 9.88 -5.90 4.87
CA ILE A 123 8.70 -6.41 5.57
C ILE A 123 7.79 -5.25 6.02
N HIS A 124 8.34 -4.21 6.64
CA HIS A 124 7.60 -3.02 7.04
C HIS A 124 6.95 -2.31 5.86
N LEU A 125 7.69 -2.10 4.77
CA LEU A 125 7.15 -1.51 3.54
C LEU A 125 5.98 -2.30 2.97
N LEU A 126 6.09 -3.63 2.88
CA LEU A 126 5.01 -4.48 2.36
C LEU A 126 3.77 -4.43 3.24
N TYR A 127 3.96 -4.41 4.57
CA TYR A 127 2.87 -4.27 5.52
C TYR A 127 2.14 -2.94 5.32
N TRP A 128 2.84 -1.81 5.36
CA TRP A 128 2.21 -0.50 5.14
C TRP A 128 1.55 -0.38 3.78
N THR A 129 2.20 -0.89 2.73
CA THR A 129 1.67 -0.88 1.36
C THR A 129 0.36 -1.66 1.26
N SER A 130 0.25 -2.79 1.97
CA SER A 130 -0.98 -3.59 1.99
C SER A 130 -2.16 -2.78 2.57
N HIS A 131 -1.93 -2.03 3.64
CA HIS A 131 -2.95 -1.18 4.27
C HIS A 131 -3.35 -0.01 3.36
N VAL A 132 -2.37 0.71 2.79
CA VAL A 132 -2.66 1.85 1.89
C VAL A 132 -3.43 1.37 0.65
N LEU A 133 -3.06 0.23 0.05
CA LEU A 133 -3.80 -0.34 -1.07
C LEU A 133 -5.26 -0.63 -0.73
N LEU A 134 -5.48 -1.32 0.40
CA LEU A 134 -6.82 -1.71 0.83
C LEU A 134 -7.68 -0.49 1.13
N PHE A 135 -7.12 0.50 1.84
CA PHE A 135 -7.79 1.74 2.17
C PHE A 135 -8.14 2.56 0.94
N SER A 136 -7.17 2.87 0.08
CA SER A 136 -7.39 3.74 -1.07
C SER A 136 -8.51 3.21 -1.97
N ASN A 137 -8.52 1.90 -2.25
CA ASN A 137 -9.54 1.28 -3.08
C ASN A 137 -10.93 1.28 -2.41
N LEU A 138 -10.99 1.07 -1.10
CA LEU A 138 -12.26 1.13 -0.38
C LEU A 138 -12.78 2.56 -0.27
N GLY A 139 -11.92 3.54 0.02
CA GLY A 139 -12.28 4.95 0.10
C GLY A 139 -12.84 5.48 -1.23
N MET A 140 -12.22 5.14 -2.35
CA MET A 140 -12.72 5.49 -3.69
C MET A 140 -14.10 4.87 -3.98
N LEU A 141 -14.30 3.60 -3.59
CA LEU A 141 -15.62 2.95 -3.69
C LEU A 141 -16.69 3.68 -2.86
N TYR A 142 -16.34 4.11 -1.65
CA TYR A 142 -17.26 4.86 -0.80
C TYR A 142 -17.62 6.22 -1.39
N LEU A 143 -16.64 6.95 -1.93
CA LEU A 143 -16.89 8.23 -2.59
C LEU A 143 -17.78 8.08 -3.82
N SER A 144 -17.57 7.03 -4.64
CA SER A 144 -18.40 6.76 -5.81
C SER A 144 -19.84 6.36 -5.43
N CYS A 145 -20.01 5.67 -4.30
CA CYS A 145 -21.33 5.38 -3.74
C CYS A 145 -22.04 6.64 -3.24
N LEU A 146 -21.36 7.52 -2.50
CA LEU A 146 -21.95 8.73 -1.92
C LEU A 146 -22.38 9.75 -2.98
N THR A 147 -21.56 9.94 -4.02
CA THR A 147 -21.88 10.84 -5.15
C THR A 147 -23.09 10.36 -5.96
N SER A 148 -23.43 9.08 -5.89
CA SER A 148 -24.59 8.49 -6.59
C SER A 148 -25.92 8.65 -5.83
N THR A 149 -25.92 9.04 -4.55
CA THR A 149 -27.10 8.98 -3.66
C THR A 149 -27.57 10.34 -3.14
N ALA A 150 -27.52 11.40 -3.95
CA ALA A 150 -27.81 12.78 -3.55
C ALA A 150 -29.26 13.09 -3.10
N GLU A 151 -30.10 12.11 -2.72
CA GLU A 151 -31.47 12.32 -2.24
C GLU A 151 -31.67 11.81 -0.78
N GLU A 152 -31.46 12.74 0.16
CA GLU A 152 -31.96 12.97 1.53
C GLU A 152 -32.60 11.87 2.43
N SER A 153 -32.38 10.58 2.20
CA SER A 153 -32.75 9.53 3.17
C SER A 153 -31.54 8.73 3.63
N GLN A 154 -31.60 8.22 4.87
CA GLN A 154 -30.50 7.50 5.53
C GLN A 154 -29.76 6.59 4.54
N SER A 155 -28.45 6.81 4.40
CA SER A 155 -27.64 6.08 3.42
C SER A 155 -27.80 4.57 3.63
N PRO A 156 -28.20 3.80 2.60
CA PRO A 156 -28.36 2.36 2.72
C PRO A 156 -27.01 1.62 2.82
N PHE A 157 -25.89 2.35 2.85
CA PHE A 157 -24.55 1.81 2.87
C PHE A 157 -24.01 1.65 4.30
N PRO A 158 -23.23 0.58 4.57
CA PRO A 158 -22.57 0.42 5.85
C PRO A 158 -21.60 1.59 6.14
N PRO A 159 -21.34 1.93 7.40
CA PRO A 159 -20.38 2.99 7.75
C PRO A 159 -19.00 2.66 7.21
N PHE A 160 -18.23 3.69 6.85
CA PHE A 160 -16.86 3.52 6.35
C PHE A 160 -15.99 2.86 7.44
N PRO A 161 -15.39 1.68 7.19
CA PRO A 161 -14.79 0.88 8.24
C PRO A 161 -13.35 1.28 8.58
N CYS A 162 -12.78 2.28 7.92
CA CYS A 162 -11.36 2.59 8.01
C CYS A 162 -11.06 3.81 8.89
N ASN A 163 -9.91 3.75 9.59
CA ASN A 163 -9.32 4.91 10.25
C ASN A 163 -8.46 5.68 9.25
N VAL A 164 -8.91 6.89 8.86
CA VAL A 164 -8.20 7.72 7.87
C VAL A 164 -6.81 8.14 8.35
N GLN A 165 -6.66 8.48 9.64
CA GLN A 165 -5.39 8.93 10.19
C GLN A 165 -4.35 7.80 10.16
N GLU A 166 -4.74 6.60 10.59
CA GLU A 166 -3.85 5.44 10.57
C GLU A 166 -3.33 5.17 9.15
N MET A 167 -4.19 5.32 8.13
CA MET A 167 -3.80 5.05 6.74
C MET A 167 -2.90 6.13 6.16
N HIS A 168 -3.14 7.39 6.53
CA HIS A 168 -2.22 8.48 6.24
C HIS A 168 -0.85 8.21 6.87
N ASP A 169 -0.81 7.80 8.13
CA ASP A 169 0.44 7.46 8.83
C ASP A 169 1.18 6.30 8.13
N MET A 170 0.47 5.28 7.63
CA MET A 170 1.07 4.19 6.85
C MET A 170 1.70 4.69 5.53
N ALA A 171 1.00 5.58 4.81
CA ALA A 171 1.53 6.17 3.57
C ALA A 171 2.77 7.06 3.86
N VAL A 172 2.72 7.84 4.93
CA VAL A 172 3.85 8.67 5.40
C VAL A 172 5.03 7.80 5.82
N ASN A 173 4.80 6.66 6.47
CA ASN A 173 5.86 5.72 6.83
C ASN A 173 6.57 5.17 5.59
N ILE A 174 5.85 4.87 4.50
CA ILE A 174 6.46 4.49 3.22
C ILE A 174 7.35 5.63 2.71
N ALA A 175 6.83 6.87 2.66
CA ALA A 175 7.56 8.04 2.21
C ALA A 175 8.86 8.26 3.01
N ARG A 176 8.77 8.19 4.35
CA ARG A 176 9.91 8.38 5.28
C ARG A 176 10.93 7.24 5.22
N SER A 177 10.57 6.09 4.69
CA SER A 177 11.48 4.93 4.59
C SER A 177 12.35 4.95 3.33
N VAL A 178 11.99 5.74 2.32
CA VAL A 178 12.66 5.72 1.01
C VAL A 178 14.16 5.99 1.11
N GLU A 179 14.57 6.98 1.91
CA GLU A 179 15.99 7.34 2.06
C GLU A 179 16.84 6.18 2.57
N TYR A 180 16.31 5.31 3.44
CA TYR A 180 17.03 4.13 3.91
C TYR A 180 17.42 3.19 2.76
N PHE A 181 16.49 2.93 1.84
CA PHE A 181 16.72 1.99 0.73
C PHE A 181 17.65 2.58 -0.34
N LEU A 182 17.67 3.89 -0.48
CA LEU A 182 18.46 4.62 -1.47
C LEU A 182 19.87 4.99 -1.00
N GLN A 183 20.35 4.40 0.08
CA GLN A 183 21.75 4.56 0.49
C GLN A 183 22.70 4.12 -0.64
N PRO A 184 23.89 4.74 -0.79
CA PRO A 184 24.79 4.50 -1.92
C PRO A 184 25.16 3.02 -2.14
N LYS A 185 25.22 2.22 -1.07
CA LYS A 185 25.57 0.79 -1.14
C LYS A 185 24.41 -0.10 -1.61
N THR A 186 23.17 0.36 -1.51
CA THR A 186 21.97 -0.44 -1.75
C THR A 186 21.09 0.11 -2.86
N VAL A 187 21.41 1.29 -3.43
CA VAL A 187 20.51 2.08 -4.29
C VAL A 187 19.87 1.29 -5.44
N ALA A 188 20.61 0.41 -6.13
CA ALA A 188 20.05 -0.36 -7.26
C ALA A 188 18.97 -1.36 -6.79
N LEU A 189 19.28 -2.18 -5.80
CA LEU A 189 18.32 -3.12 -5.21
C LEU A 189 17.19 -2.39 -4.46
N GLY A 190 17.55 -1.32 -3.75
CA GLY A 190 16.65 -0.48 -3.00
C GLY A 190 15.59 0.16 -3.89
N ALA A 191 15.98 0.74 -5.02
CA ALA A 191 15.08 1.32 -6.01
C ALA A 191 14.06 0.29 -6.51
N CYS A 192 14.49 -0.95 -6.82
CA CYS A 192 13.57 -2.02 -7.20
C CYS A 192 12.59 -2.39 -6.06
N VAL A 193 13.07 -2.47 -4.81
CA VAL A 193 12.25 -2.82 -3.65
C VAL A 193 11.20 -1.75 -3.33
N ILE A 194 11.57 -0.47 -3.42
CA ILE A 194 10.65 0.62 -3.09
C ILE A 194 9.68 0.95 -4.22
N SER A 195 9.97 0.56 -5.47
CA SER A 195 9.18 0.95 -6.65
C SER A 195 7.68 0.74 -6.47
N PHE A 196 7.28 -0.45 -5.99
CA PHE A 196 5.87 -0.76 -5.76
C PHE A 196 5.27 -0.02 -4.55
N PRO A 197 5.88 -0.05 -3.35
CA PRO A 197 5.43 0.77 -2.21
C PRO A 197 5.29 2.26 -2.52
N THR A 198 6.28 2.86 -3.19
CA THR A 198 6.29 4.29 -3.51
C THR A 198 5.22 4.63 -4.53
N THR A 199 4.93 3.72 -5.48
CA THR A 199 3.79 3.87 -6.41
C THR A 199 2.48 3.99 -5.67
N VAL A 200 2.24 3.09 -4.71
CA VAL A 200 0.99 3.06 -3.94
C VAL A 200 0.86 4.30 -3.06
N ALA A 201 1.92 4.68 -2.36
CA ALA A 201 1.91 5.86 -1.50
C ALA A 201 1.76 7.15 -2.32
N PHE A 202 2.49 7.28 -3.42
CA PHE A 202 2.39 8.43 -4.32
C PHE A 202 0.96 8.59 -4.85
N GLY A 203 0.35 7.54 -5.38
CA GLY A 203 -1.03 7.62 -5.88
C GLY A 203 -2.05 7.98 -4.78
N TYR A 204 -1.80 7.58 -3.53
CA TYR A 204 -2.60 8.04 -2.38
C TYR A 204 -2.43 9.56 -2.15
N PHE A 205 -1.19 10.05 -2.06
CA PHE A 205 -0.94 11.47 -1.81
C PHE A 205 -1.43 12.36 -2.96
N GLU A 206 -1.26 11.90 -4.20
CA GLU A 206 -1.71 12.60 -5.41
C GLU A 206 -3.24 12.73 -5.42
N TYR A 207 -3.95 11.63 -5.17
CA TYR A 207 -5.42 11.62 -5.14
C TYR A 207 -6.00 12.60 -4.13
N PHE A 208 -5.37 12.72 -2.95
CA PHE A 208 -5.81 13.64 -1.89
C PHE A 208 -5.14 15.03 -1.95
N ASN A 209 -4.33 15.31 -2.98
CA ASN A 209 -3.59 16.56 -3.15
C ASN A 209 -2.75 16.95 -1.91
N LEU A 210 -1.97 16.00 -1.42
CA LEU A 210 -1.17 16.12 -0.21
C LEU A 210 0.29 16.52 -0.53
N PRO A 211 0.96 17.29 0.35
CA PRO A 211 2.29 17.85 0.08
C PRO A 211 3.40 16.80 -0.05
N GLU A 212 3.22 15.59 0.47
CA GLU A 212 4.21 14.51 0.37
C GLU A 212 4.50 14.09 -1.09
N CYS A 213 3.64 14.45 -2.05
CA CYS A 213 3.91 14.27 -3.48
C CYS A 213 5.25 14.87 -3.93
N ASP A 214 5.59 16.07 -3.42
CA ASP A 214 6.82 16.76 -3.80
C ASP A 214 8.06 15.91 -3.46
N TRP A 215 8.01 15.21 -2.34
CA TRP A 215 9.08 14.30 -1.94
C TRP A 215 9.25 13.14 -2.92
N PHE A 216 8.17 12.52 -3.39
CA PHE A 216 8.25 11.44 -4.37
C PHE A 216 8.79 11.90 -5.72
N HIS A 217 8.45 13.11 -6.17
CA HIS A 217 9.04 13.68 -7.38
C HIS A 217 10.57 13.79 -7.29
N GLN A 218 11.10 14.19 -6.13
CA GLN A 218 12.54 14.23 -5.88
C GLN A 218 13.16 12.82 -5.93
N ILE A 219 12.48 11.83 -5.35
CA ILE A 219 12.92 10.44 -5.35
C ILE A 219 12.92 9.83 -6.76
N PHE A 220 11.90 10.08 -7.57
CA PHE A 220 11.84 9.58 -8.94
C PHE A 220 12.93 10.21 -9.81
N ALA A 221 13.18 11.52 -9.65
CA ALA A 221 14.30 12.19 -10.30
C ALA A 221 15.66 11.62 -9.85
N TYR A 222 15.81 11.26 -8.58
CA TYR A 222 17.04 10.65 -8.06
C TYR A 222 17.26 9.23 -8.59
N THR A 223 16.26 8.36 -8.51
CA THR A 223 16.35 6.94 -8.94
C THR A 223 16.62 6.82 -10.45
N ARG A 224 16.09 7.74 -11.25
CA ARG A 224 16.39 7.83 -12.69
C ARG A 224 17.88 7.99 -12.99
N LYS A 225 18.65 8.68 -12.13
CA LYS A 225 20.12 8.81 -12.27
C LYS A 225 20.85 7.47 -12.18
N PHE A 226 20.23 6.45 -11.60
CA PHE A 226 20.75 5.10 -11.46
C PHE A 226 20.14 4.11 -12.46
N GLY A 227 19.43 4.60 -13.49
CA GLY A 227 18.82 3.77 -14.52
C GLY A 227 17.53 3.07 -14.10
N VAL A 228 16.94 3.46 -12.96
CA VAL A 228 15.64 2.95 -12.52
C VAL A 228 14.61 4.06 -12.67
N ASP A 229 13.84 4.02 -13.75
CA ASP A 229 12.82 5.04 -14.05
C ASP A 229 11.48 4.67 -13.41
N VAL A 230 11.39 4.81 -12.08
CA VAL A 230 10.14 4.57 -11.34
C VAL A 230 9.02 5.50 -11.82
N GLY A 231 9.36 6.77 -12.10
CA GLY A 231 8.40 7.76 -12.62
C GLY A 231 7.89 7.39 -14.02
N GLY A 232 8.78 7.06 -14.96
CA GLY A 232 8.36 6.64 -16.30
C GLY A 232 7.54 5.33 -16.29
N PHE A 233 7.83 4.41 -15.36
CA PHE A 233 6.99 3.24 -15.13
C PHE A 233 5.58 3.64 -14.67
N LEU A 234 5.47 4.55 -13.70
CA LEU A 234 4.18 5.07 -13.22
C LEU A 234 3.36 5.72 -14.34
N ASP A 235 3.99 6.55 -15.16
CA ASP A 235 3.34 7.22 -16.29
C ASP A 235 2.82 6.20 -17.35
N ALA A 236 3.51 5.07 -17.51
CA ALA A 236 3.14 4.03 -18.46
C ALA A 236 2.04 3.08 -17.94
N MET A 237 1.96 2.86 -16.63
CA MET A 237 1.05 1.89 -16.00
C MET A 237 -0.45 2.06 -16.35
N PRO A 238 -1.00 3.28 -16.45
CA PRO A 238 -2.38 3.49 -16.92
C PRO A 238 -2.61 3.02 -18.35
N SER A 239 -1.58 3.09 -19.21
CA SER A 239 -1.70 2.78 -20.64
C SER A 239 -1.54 1.29 -20.99
N GLU A 240 -0.80 0.52 -20.20
CA GLU A 240 -0.48 -0.88 -20.55
C GLU A 240 -1.37 -1.94 -19.89
N THR A 241 -2.07 -1.64 -18.79
CA THR A 241 -2.59 -2.74 -17.94
C THR A 241 -4.11 -2.85 -17.75
N ASN A 242 -4.96 -1.94 -18.29
CA ASN A 242 -6.32 -1.76 -17.74
C ASN A 242 -6.30 -1.66 -16.20
N LEU A 243 -5.12 -1.32 -15.65
CA LEU A 243 -4.89 -1.03 -14.26
C LEU A 243 -5.21 0.43 -14.11
N TYR A 244 -6.48 0.69 -13.91
CA TYR A 244 -6.83 1.83 -13.10
C TYR A 244 -6.32 1.51 -11.69
N PHE A 245 -5.05 1.79 -11.40
CA PHE A 245 -4.87 2.69 -10.27
C PHE A 245 -5.64 3.91 -10.71
N VAL A 246 -6.71 4.26 -9.99
CA VAL A 246 -7.55 5.39 -10.37
C VAL A 246 -6.69 6.65 -10.16
N THR A 247 -5.80 6.90 -11.11
CA THR A 247 -5.31 8.20 -11.49
C THR A 247 -6.48 8.83 -12.22
N CYS A 248 -7.08 9.83 -11.59
CA CYS A 248 -7.98 10.74 -12.29
C CYS A 248 -7.16 11.66 -13.17
#